data_AF-A0A3D4UQT4-F1
#
_entry.id   AF-A0A3D4UQT4-F1
#
_cell.length_a   1.000
_cell.length_b   1.000
_cell.length_c   1.000
_cell.angle_alpha   90.00
_cell.angle_beta   90.00
_cell.angle_gamma   90.00
#
_symmetry.space_group_name_H-M   'P 1'
#
loop_
_entity.id
_entity.type
_entity.pdbx_description
1 polymer ?
#
loop_
_entity_poly.entity_id
_entity_poly.type
_entity_poly.pdbx_seq_one_letter_code
_entity_poly.pdbx_strand_id
1 'polypeptide(L)'
;EDDPVEAARLEHKMRKKQEKLADSIQKVKAEQQKQFQQVVSDQQKILVNKLPEFADAEKATKLKTDMRSYLQSYGFRDQEIGQIYDHRIVMLVNDAMKYRSMQKLKPNLASKMAKPGKVLSSGVKKTKADVNFAQRREKLGRLKKSGSIKDAQSIFLDMITTNKK
;
A
#
# COMPACT_ATOMS: atom_id res chain seq x y z
N GLU A 1 56.02 -37.14 45.49
CA GLU A 1 55.58 -35.84 46.02
C GLU A 1 55.63 -34.87 44.84
N ASP A 2 54.47 -34.46 44.31
CA ASP A 2 54.43 -33.42 43.28
C ASP A 2 54.88 -32.10 43.91
N ASP A 3 55.97 -31.53 43.40
CA ASP A 3 56.54 -30.30 43.92
C ASP A 3 55.53 -29.14 43.74
N PRO A 4 55.03 -28.53 44.83
CA PRO A 4 53.99 -27.51 44.78
C PRO A 4 54.40 -26.29 43.93
N VAL A 5 55.70 -26.07 43.74
CA VAL A 5 56.23 -24.97 42.93
C VAL A 5 56.09 -25.24 41.43
N GLU A 6 56.25 -26.50 40.99
CA GLU A 6 56.08 -26.89 39.58
C GLU A 6 54.60 -26.85 39.18
N ALA A 7 53.72 -27.32 40.07
CA ALA A 7 52.27 -27.23 39.89
C ALA A 7 51.80 -25.78 39.73
N ALA A 8 52.25 -24.87 40.60
CA ALA A 8 51.90 -23.45 40.54
C ALA A 8 52.38 -22.78 39.24
N ARG A 9 53.57 -23.15 38.73
CA ARG A 9 54.09 -22.65 37.44
C ARG A 9 53.26 -23.15 36.26
N LEU A 10 52.86 -24.42 36.26
CA LEU A 10 52.03 -25.01 35.22
C LEU A 10 50.64 -24.36 35.19
N GLU A 11 50.01 -24.21 36.35
CA GLU A 11 48.70 -23.55 36.49
C GLU A 11 48.74 -22.11 35.97
N HIS A 12 49.74 -21.33 36.38
CA HIS A 12 49.91 -19.96 35.91
C HIS A 12 50.10 -19.88 34.38
N LYS A 13 50.83 -20.82 33.77
CA LYS A 13 51.00 -20.91 32.32
C LYS A 13 49.69 -21.25 31.61
N MET A 14 48.89 -22.15 32.19
CA MET A 14 47.57 -22.52 31.67
C MET A 14 46.59 -21.35 31.77
N ARG A 15 46.56 -20.64 32.91
CA ARG A 15 45.73 -19.45 33.11
C ARG A 15 46.05 -18.35 32.09
N LYS A 16 47.33 -18.04 31.88
CA LYS A 16 47.76 -17.06 30.85
C LYS A 16 47.35 -17.46 29.44
N LYS A 17 47.34 -18.76 29.11
CA LYS A 17 46.86 -19.23 27.80
C LYS A 17 45.34 -19.08 27.67
N GLN A 18 44.59 -19.40 28.72
CA GLN A 18 43.14 -19.24 28.76
C GLN A 18 42.73 -17.76 28.67
N GLU A 19 43.41 -16.86 29.40
CA GLU A 19 43.21 -15.41 29.32
C GLU A 19 43.42 -14.90 27.89
N LYS A 20 44.55 -15.25 27.25
CA LYS A 20 44.82 -14.87 25.85
C LYS A 20 43.78 -15.42 24.87
N LEU A 21 43.31 -16.65 25.08
CA LEU A 21 42.27 -17.25 24.25
C LEU A 21 40.95 -16.50 24.40
N ALA A 22 40.53 -16.21 25.64
CA ALA A 22 39.32 -15.45 25.93
C ALA A 22 39.38 -14.04 25.31
N ASP A 23 40.51 -13.35 25.44
CA ASP A 23 40.74 -12.05 24.80
C ASP A 23 40.63 -12.12 23.28
N SER A 24 41.21 -13.17 22.67
CA SER A 24 41.14 -13.36 21.21
C SER A 24 39.70 -13.62 20.73
N ILE A 25 38.94 -14.45 21.45
CA ILE A 25 37.54 -14.74 21.13
C ILE A 25 36.69 -13.47 21.27
N GLN A 26 36.92 -12.69 22.33
CA GLN A 26 36.20 -11.44 22.55
C GLN A 26 36.48 -10.43 21.43
N LYS A 27 37.74 -10.29 20.99
CA LYS A 27 38.13 -9.44 19.87
C LYS A 27 37.46 -9.86 18.57
N VAL A 28 37.50 -11.15 18.24
CA VAL A 28 36.86 -11.70 17.03
C VAL A 28 35.35 -11.45 17.05
N LYS A 29 34.69 -11.69 18.19
CA LYS A 29 33.25 -11.45 18.34
C LYS A 29 32.90 -9.97 18.17
N ALA A 30 33.69 -9.07 18.76
CA ALA A 30 33.50 -7.62 18.64
C ALA A 30 33.69 -7.15 17.19
N GLU A 31 34.69 -7.67 16.49
CA GLU A 31 34.95 -7.35 15.09
C GLU A 31 33.84 -7.87 14.17
N GLN A 32 33.39 -9.11 14.37
CA GLN A 32 32.27 -9.68 13.63
C GLN A 32 30.99 -8.87 13.83
N GLN A 33 30.71 -8.46 15.07
CA GLN A 33 29.54 -7.63 15.37
C GLN A 33 29.64 -6.25 14.70
N LYS A 34 30.84 -5.65 14.67
CA LYS A 34 31.09 -4.37 13.98
C LYS A 34 30.89 -4.50 12.47
N GLN A 35 31.44 -5.53 11.84
CA GLN A 35 31.25 -5.80 10.41
C GLN A 35 29.77 -6.02 10.08
N PHE A 36 29.07 -6.78 10.92
CA PHE A 36 27.63 -7.01 10.76
C PHE A 36 26.84 -5.69 10.85
N GLN A 37 27.11 -4.85 11.86
CA GLN A 37 26.45 -3.55 12.00
C GLN A 37 26.73 -2.63 10.80
N GLN A 38 27.95 -2.67 10.25
CA GLN A 38 28.29 -1.92 9.05
C GLN A 38 27.45 -2.37 7.86
N VAL A 39 27.36 -3.69 7.62
CA VAL A 39 26.51 -4.24 6.55
C VAL A 39 25.07 -3.80 6.72
N VAL A 40 24.48 -3.95 7.92
CA VAL A 40 23.09 -3.53 8.18
C VAL A 40 22.88 -2.04 7.91
N SER A 41 23.81 -1.19 8.34
CA SER A 41 23.77 0.26 8.09
C SER A 41 23.80 0.58 6.59
N ASP A 42 24.66 -0.10 5.83
CA ASP A 42 24.76 0.12 4.39
C ASP A 42 23.53 -0.39 3.64
N GLN A 43 22.97 -1.54 4.02
CA GLN A 43 21.68 -2.01 3.49
C GLN A 43 20.56 -1.01 3.79
N GLN A 44 20.54 -0.42 4.99
CA GLN A 44 19.56 0.59 5.36
C GLN A 44 19.69 1.86 4.51
N LYS A 45 20.92 2.34 4.25
CA LYS A 45 21.14 3.48 3.35
C LYS A 45 20.62 3.22 1.94
N ILE A 46 20.90 2.03 1.39
CA ILE A 46 20.40 1.63 0.07
C ILE A 46 18.87 1.59 0.06
N LEU A 47 18.27 1.04 1.13
CA LEU A 47 16.82 0.99 1.29
C LEU A 47 16.20 2.40 1.30
N VAL A 48 16.74 3.34 2.07
CA VAL A 48 16.24 4.72 2.15
C VAL A 48 16.36 5.43 0.80
N ASN A 49 17.44 5.20 0.06
CA ASN A 49 17.61 5.75 -1.29
C ASN A 49 16.57 5.21 -2.29
N LYS A 50 16.17 3.95 -2.16
CA LYS A 50 15.16 3.32 -3.04
C LYS A 50 13.72 3.59 -2.59
N LEU A 51 13.50 3.66 -1.28
CA LEU A 51 12.21 3.88 -0.65
C LEU A 51 12.33 5.06 0.33
N PRO A 52 12.12 6.31 -0.14
CA PRO A 52 12.26 7.50 0.70
C PRO A 52 11.24 7.54 1.85
N GLU A 53 10.18 6.73 1.80
CA GLU A 53 9.23 6.53 2.91
C GLU A 53 9.91 5.99 4.18
N PHE A 54 11.06 5.32 4.06
CA PHE A 54 11.87 4.87 5.19
C PHE A 54 12.77 5.97 5.80
N ALA A 55 12.89 7.14 5.16
CA ALA A 55 13.64 8.27 5.71
C ALA A 55 12.89 8.94 6.88
N ASP A 56 11.57 8.91 6.85
CA ASP A 56 10.68 9.47 7.86
C ASP A 56 10.40 8.43 8.94
N ALA A 57 10.73 8.74 10.19
CA ALA A 57 10.63 7.82 11.31
C ALA A 57 9.19 7.34 11.56
N GLU A 58 8.19 8.19 11.39
CA GLU A 58 6.79 7.83 11.62
C GLU A 58 6.29 6.88 10.52
N LYS A 59 6.56 7.23 9.25
CA LYS A 59 6.17 6.40 8.10
C LYS A 59 6.89 5.07 8.10
N ALA A 60 8.19 5.07 8.42
CA ALA A 60 8.97 3.84 8.54
C ALA A 60 8.41 2.91 9.63
N THR A 61 8.00 3.45 10.78
CA THR A 61 7.44 2.65 11.88
C THR A 61 6.11 2.01 11.47
N LYS A 62 5.24 2.79 10.83
CA LYS A 62 3.98 2.27 10.29
C LYS A 62 4.21 1.19 9.24
N LEU A 63 5.08 1.45 8.27
CA LEU A 63 5.39 0.52 7.19
C LEU A 63 6.00 -0.78 7.72
N LYS A 64 6.90 -0.72 8.70
CA LYS A 64 7.45 -1.92 9.38
C LYS A 64 6.36 -2.74 10.05
N THR A 65 5.40 -2.09 10.71
CA THR A 65 4.27 -2.77 11.36
C THR A 65 3.36 -3.44 10.34
N ASP A 66 3.06 -2.74 9.25
CA ASP A 66 2.25 -3.27 8.15
C ASP A 66 2.94 -4.47 7.47
N MET A 67 4.25 -4.37 7.23
CA MET A 67 5.07 -5.45 6.67
C MET A 67 5.13 -6.67 7.58
N ARG A 68 5.30 -6.46 8.89
CA ARG A 68 5.26 -7.55 9.87
C ARG A 68 3.92 -8.27 9.82
N SER A 69 2.82 -7.51 9.86
CA SER A 69 1.46 -8.05 9.80
C SER A 69 1.20 -8.79 8.49
N TYR A 70 1.72 -8.27 7.37
CA TYR A 70 1.62 -8.90 6.07
C TYR A 70 2.35 -10.25 6.05
N LEU A 71 3.59 -10.30 6.51
CA LEU A 71 4.38 -11.54 6.59
C LEU A 71 3.77 -12.57 7.56
N GLN A 72 3.27 -12.12 8.71
CA GLN A 72 2.52 -12.98 9.63
C GLN A 72 1.29 -13.59 8.96
N SER A 73 0.62 -12.89 8.05
CA SER A 73 -0.51 -13.44 7.28
C SER A 73 -0.12 -14.59 6.33
N TYR A 74 1.17 -14.76 6.03
CA TYR A 74 1.73 -15.91 5.30
C TYR A 74 2.34 -16.98 6.22
N GLY A 75 2.30 -16.79 7.54
CA GLY A 75 2.82 -17.75 8.52
C GLY A 75 4.26 -17.52 8.97
N PHE A 76 4.88 -16.39 8.63
CA PHE A 76 6.21 -16.04 9.15
C PHE A 76 6.15 -15.73 10.65
N ARG A 77 7.13 -16.24 11.40
CA ARG A 77 7.30 -15.96 12.83
C ARG A 77 8.07 -14.66 13.06
N ASP A 78 7.85 -14.07 14.23
CA ASP A 78 8.49 -12.81 14.60
C ASP A 78 10.03 -12.86 14.61
N GLN A 79 10.60 -14.02 14.96
CA GLN A 79 12.04 -14.24 14.90
C GLN A 79 12.58 -14.23 13.47
N GLU A 80 11.83 -14.79 12.51
CA GLU A 80 12.21 -14.84 11.10
C GLU A 80 12.13 -13.44 10.48
N ILE A 81 11.09 -12.67 10.85
CA ILE A 81 10.92 -11.28 10.41
C ILE A 81 12.04 -10.39 10.97
N GLY A 82 12.43 -10.59 12.23
CA GLY A 82 13.51 -9.83 12.88
C GLY A 82 14.90 -10.07 12.28
N GLN A 83 15.08 -11.14 11.49
CA GLN A 83 16.32 -11.49 10.79
C GLN A 83 16.38 -10.94 9.36
N ILE A 84 15.36 -10.22 8.90
CA ILE A 84 15.35 -9.61 7.57
C ILE A 84 16.15 -8.31 7.61
N TYR A 85 17.42 -8.39 7.22
CA TYR A 85 18.32 -7.23 7.09
C TYR A 85 18.54 -6.78 5.64
N ASP A 86 18.25 -7.67 4.68
CA ASP A 86 18.48 -7.42 3.27
C ASP A 86 17.40 -6.50 2.69
N HIS A 87 17.81 -5.34 2.17
CA HIS A 87 16.90 -4.35 1.57
C HIS A 87 16.07 -4.93 0.41
N ARG A 88 16.57 -5.94 -0.31
CA ARG A 88 15.88 -6.56 -1.45
C ARG A 88 14.62 -7.29 -0.99
N ILE A 89 14.70 -7.97 0.14
CA ILE A 89 13.54 -8.67 0.74
C ILE A 89 12.52 -7.63 1.19
N VAL A 90 12.97 -6.55 1.84
CA VAL A 90 12.09 -5.46 2.27
C VAL A 90 11.37 -4.83 1.06
N MET A 91 12.07 -4.60 -0.05
CA MET A 91 11.48 -4.10 -1.29
C MET A 91 10.44 -5.08 -1.86
N LEU A 92 10.78 -6.37 -1.97
CA LEU A 92 9.86 -7.39 -2.47
C LEU A 92 8.57 -7.46 -1.65
N VAL A 93 8.70 -7.41 -0.32
CA VAL A 93 7.53 -7.42 0.57
C VAL A 93 6.70 -6.16 0.38
N ASN A 94 7.33 -4.98 0.26
CA ASN A 94 6.61 -3.73 -0.01
C ASN A 94 5.83 -3.79 -1.33
N ASP A 95 6.45 -4.31 -2.39
CA ASP A 95 5.81 -4.48 -3.70
C ASP A 95 4.65 -5.47 -3.62
N ALA A 96 4.82 -6.58 -2.90
CA ALA A 96 3.77 -7.57 -2.69
C ALA A 96 2.59 -7.01 -1.86
N MET A 97 2.85 -6.14 -0.88
CA MET A 97 1.81 -5.42 -0.14
C MET A 97 1.04 -4.47 -1.04
N LYS A 98 1.75 -3.63 -1.82
CA LYS A 98 1.15 -2.69 -2.78
C LYS A 98 0.33 -3.44 -3.83
N TYR A 99 0.82 -4.57 -4.31
CA TYR A 99 0.08 -5.41 -5.24
C TYR A 99 -1.20 -5.96 -4.61
N ARG A 100 -1.13 -6.49 -3.38
CA ARG A 100 -2.32 -6.99 -2.67
C ARG A 100 -3.34 -5.89 -2.40
N SER A 101 -2.91 -4.67 -2.05
CA SER A 101 -3.83 -3.55 -1.85
C SER A 101 -4.49 -3.15 -3.15
N MET A 102 -3.75 -3.05 -4.26
CA MET A 102 -4.32 -2.82 -5.58
C MET A 102 -5.34 -3.88 -5.98
N GLN A 103 -5.03 -5.17 -5.79
CA GLN A 103 -5.96 -6.25 -6.10
C GLN A 103 -7.27 -6.15 -5.30
N LYS A 104 -7.21 -5.78 -4.02
CA LYS A 104 -8.41 -5.53 -3.19
C LYS A 104 -9.21 -4.31 -3.68
N LEU A 105 -8.55 -3.31 -4.28
CA LEU A 105 -9.20 -2.10 -4.80
C LEU A 105 -9.81 -2.32 -6.20
N LYS A 106 -9.28 -3.22 -7.03
CA LYS A 106 -9.79 -3.53 -8.38
C LYS A 106 -11.31 -3.78 -8.46
N PRO A 107 -11.96 -4.59 -7.60
CA PRO A 107 -13.41 -4.79 -7.67
C PRO A 107 -14.21 -3.50 -7.41
N ASN A 108 -13.68 -2.59 -6.57
CA ASN A 108 -14.30 -1.29 -6.31
C ASN A 108 -14.06 -0.27 -7.44
N LEU A 109 -12.95 -0.40 -8.19
CA LEU A 109 -12.67 0.44 -9.36
C LEU A 109 -13.50 0.00 -10.56
N ALA A 110 -13.61 -1.31 -10.81
CA ALA A 110 -14.45 -1.86 -11.87
C ALA A 110 -15.93 -1.47 -11.70
N SER A 111 -16.45 -1.51 -10.47
CA SER A 111 -17.83 -1.08 -10.18
C SER A 111 -18.04 0.44 -10.30
N LYS A 112 -16.99 1.25 -10.08
CA LYS A 112 -17.04 2.70 -10.34
C LYS A 112 -16.93 3.04 -11.83
N MET A 113 -16.15 2.28 -12.60
CA MET A 113 -16.04 2.44 -14.06
C MET A 113 -17.27 1.93 -14.81
N ALA A 114 -17.90 0.86 -14.32
CA ALA A 114 -19.12 0.29 -14.90
C ALA A 114 -20.37 1.12 -14.66
N LYS A 115 -20.32 2.16 -13.82
CA LYS A 115 -21.34 3.21 -13.81
C LYS A 115 -20.96 4.18 -14.94
N PRO A 116 -21.58 4.11 -16.14
CA PRO A 116 -21.35 5.13 -17.13
C PRO A 116 -21.68 6.46 -16.47
N GLY A 117 -20.67 7.30 -16.28
CA GLY A 117 -20.90 8.69 -15.94
C GLY A 117 -21.89 9.22 -16.98
N LYS A 118 -22.93 9.94 -16.54
CA LYS A 118 -23.83 10.64 -17.47
C LYS A 118 -22.93 11.42 -18.42
N VAL A 119 -22.82 10.96 -19.66
CA VAL A 119 -22.04 11.65 -20.67
C VAL A 119 -22.63 13.03 -20.80
N LEU A 120 -21.82 14.05 -20.51
CA LEU A 120 -22.18 15.41 -20.84
C LEU A 120 -22.11 15.48 -22.36
N SER A 121 -23.27 15.27 -23.00
CA SER A 121 -23.44 15.48 -24.43
C SER A 121 -22.93 16.88 -24.76
N SER A 122 -22.01 16.97 -25.72
CA SER A 122 -21.37 18.21 -26.18
C SER A 122 -22.35 19.40 -26.17
N GLY A 123 -21.93 20.48 -25.49
CA GLY A 123 -22.74 21.65 -25.17
C GLY A 123 -23.03 22.54 -26.38
N VAL A 124 -23.81 22.05 -27.33
CA VAL A 124 -24.51 22.93 -28.26
C VAL A 124 -25.61 23.63 -27.47
N LYS A 125 -25.60 24.97 -27.44
CA LYS A 125 -26.65 25.76 -26.79
C LYS A 125 -27.99 25.37 -27.41
N LYS A 126 -28.83 24.65 -26.68
CA LYS A 126 -30.18 24.31 -27.15
C LYS A 126 -30.95 25.61 -27.32
N THR A 127 -31.52 25.83 -28.51
CA THR A 127 -32.40 26.97 -28.74
C THR A 127 -33.70 26.76 -27.97
N LYS A 128 -34.47 27.84 -27.73
CA LYS A 128 -35.79 27.72 -27.09
C LYS A 128 -36.72 26.77 -27.88
N ALA A 129 -36.54 26.70 -29.21
CA ALA A 129 -37.27 25.78 -30.08
C ALA A 129 -36.90 24.31 -29.81
N ASP A 130 -35.61 23.99 -29.64
CA ASP A 130 -35.14 22.64 -29.33
C ASP A 130 -35.65 22.15 -27.97
N VAL A 131 -35.67 23.04 -26.97
CA VAL A 131 -36.20 22.72 -25.63
C VAL A 131 -37.70 22.44 -25.69
N ASN A 132 -38.47 23.27 -26.39
CA ASN A 132 -39.91 23.08 -26.56
C ASN A 132 -40.23 21.79 -27.34
N PHE A 133 -39.47 21.49 -28.40
CA PHE A 133 -39.63 20.27 -29.19
C PHE A 133 -39.38 19.02 -28.33
N ALA A 134 -38.32 19.02 -27.52
CA ALA A 134 -38.01 17.93 -26.60
C ALA A 134 -39.12 17.72 -25.56
N GLN A 135 -39.66 18.80 -24.98
CA GLN A 135 -40.75 18.74 -24.01
C GLN A 135 -42.06 18.20 -24.63
N ARG A 136 -42.41 18.63 -25.85
CA ARG A 136 -43.58 18.09 -26.56
C ARG A 136 -43.43 16.61 -26.86
N ARG A 137 -42.24 16.20 -27.32
CA ARG A 137 -41.92 14.79 -27.59
C ARG A 137 -42.05 13.93 -26.33
N GLU A 138 -41.62 14.45 -25.18
CA GLU A 138 -41.77 13.77 -23.90
C GLU A 138 -43.25 13.64 -23.50
N LYS A 139 -44.03 14.73 -23.56
CA LYS A 139 -45.48 14.70 -23.27
C LYS A 139 -46.22 13.71 -24.17
N LEU A 140 -45.95 13.72 -25.47
CA LEU A 140 -46.50 12.75 -26.44
C LEU A 140 -46.09 11.31 -26.10
N GLY A 141 -44.83 11.10 -25.69
CA GLY A 141 -44.35 9.80 -25.25
C GLY A 141 -45.05 9.30 -23.99
N ARG A 142 -45.38 10.20 -23.04
CA ARG A 142 -46.17 9.88 -21.84
C ARG A 142 -47.60 9.52 -22.22
N LEU A 143 -48.27 10.33 -23.04
CA LEU A 143 -49.61 10.02 -23.54
C LEU A 143 -49.65 8.67 -24.27
N LYS A 144 -48.66 8.36 -25.10
CA LYS A 144 -48.58 7.06 -25.80
C LYS A 144 -48.46 5.88 -24.83
N LYS A 145 -47.85 6.09 -23.66
CA LYS A 145 -47.69 5.05 -22.62
C LYS A 145 -48.87 4.96 -21.66
N SER A 146 -49.43 6.10 -21.25
CA SER A 146 -50.47 6.18 -20.23
C SER A 146 -51.89 6.11 -20.80
N GLY A 147 -52.09 6.56 -22.05
CA GLY A 147 -53.41 6.70 -22.67
C GLY A 147 -54.35 7.67 -21.94
N SER A 148 -53.85 8.44 -20.97
CA SER A 148 -54.69 9.21 -20.06
C SER A 148 -55.26 10.48 -20.71
N ILE A 149 -56.55 10.73 -20.46
CA ILE A 149 -57.25 11.95 -20.89
C ILE A 149 -56.55 13.21 -20.37
N LYS A 150 -56.00 13.16 -19.14
CA LYS A 150 -55.28 14.27 -18.52
C LYS A 150 -53.98 14.62 -19.27
N ASP A 151 -53.28 13.62 -19.77
CA ASP A 151 -52.07 13.82 -20.57
C ASP A 151 -52.41 14.40 -21.95
N ALA A 152 -53.53 13.96 -22.55
CA ALA A 152 -54.03 14.51 -23.81
C ALA A 152 -54.41 16.00 -23.68
N GLN A 153 -55.11 16.37 -22.60
CA GLN A 153 -55.46 17.76 -22.30
C GLN A 153 -54.21 18.65 -22.16
N SER A 154 -53.18 18.15 -21.50
CA SER A 154 -51.93 18.89 -21.30
C SER A 154 -51.19 19.20 -22.61
N ILE A 155 -51.24 18.28 -23.58
CA ILE A 155 -50.65 18.45 -24.91
C ILE A 155 -51.48 19.43 -25.75
N PHE A 156 -52.80 19.33 -25.67
CA PHE A 156 -53.71 20.21 -26.39
C PHE A 156 -53.60 21.66 -25.93
N LEU A 157 -53.54 21.89 -24.61
CA LEU A 157 -53.31 23.21 -24.03
C LEU A 157 -51.98 23.82 -24.49
N ASP A 158 -50.92 23.00 -24.55
CA ASP A 158 -49.59 23.41 -25.02
C ASP A 158 -49.60 23.85 -26.49
N MET A 159 -50.36 23.16 -27.35
CA MET A 159 -50.53 23.53 -28.76
C MET A 159 -51.28 24.85 -28.92
N ILE A 160 -52.37 25.06 -28.18
CA ILE A 160 -53.18 26.29 -28.29
C ILE A 160 -52.43 27.49 -27.75
N THR A 161 -51.71 27.34 -26.64
CA THR A 161 -50.97 28.42 -26.00
C THR A 161 -49.70 28.81 -26.76
N THR A 162 -49.05 27.87 -27.44
CA THR A 162 -47.87 28.20 -28.26
C THR A 162 -48.24 28.94 -29.55
N ASN A 163 -49.40 28.67 -30.15
CA ASN A 163 -49.85 29.36 -31.38
C ASN A 163 -50.35 30.80 -31.15
N LYS A 164 -50.46 31.25 -29.89
CA LYS A 164 -50.86 32.63 -29.53
C LYS A 164 -49.67 33.58 -29.31
N LYS A 165 -48.44 33.14 -29.54
CA LYS A 165 -47.21 33.96 -29.50
C LYS A 165 -46.55 33.96 -30.86
#